data_AF-A0A385HDL7-F1
#
_entry.id   AF-A0A385HDL7-F1
#
_cell.length_a   1.000
_cell.length_b   1.000
_cell.length_c   1.000
_cell.angle_alpha   90.00
_cell.angle_beta   90.00
_cell.angle_gamma   90.00
#
_symmetry.space_group_name_H-M   'P 1'
#
loop_
_entity.id
_entity.type
_entity.pdbx_description
1 polymer ?
#
loop_
_entity_poly.entity_id
_entity_poly.type
_entity_poly.pdbx_seq_one_letter_code
_entity_poly.pdbx_strand_id
1 'polypeptide(L)'
;ARERKLLREKDDNLTGEDIREGLTAIISVKLGEPQFEGQTKTKLGNTEAKTFVQKIVHEHVTDWFDRNPNEAADIIRKGIQAATARVAARKARDLTRRKGLLETASLPGKLSDCQSNDASKCEIFIVEGDSAG
;
A
#
# COMPACT_ATOMS: atom_id res chain seq x y z
N ALA A 1 13.05 9.12 -11.65
CA ALA A 1 13.99 8.68 -10.61
C ALA A 1 15.30 8.12 -11.17
N ARG A 2 15.24 7.10 -12.06
CA ARG A 2 16.44 6.53 -12.73
C ARG A 2 17.13 7.53 -13.67
N GLU A 3 16.37 8.24 -14.49
CA GLU A 3 16.89 9.28 -15.39
C GLU A 3 17.62 10.40 -14.61
N ARG A 4 17.10 10.74 -13.44
CA ARG A 4 17.71 11.73 -12.51
C ARG A 4 18.82 11.13 -11.63
N LYS A 5 19.22 9.88 -11.87
CA LYS A 5 20.26 9.12 -11.13
C LYS A 5 20.04 9.05 -9.61
N LEU A 6 18.80 9.23 -9.15
CA LEU A 6 18.44 9.16 -7.73
C LEU A 6 18.16 7.72 -7.26
N LEU A 7 17.77 6.84 -8.19
CA LEU A 7 17.60 5.42 -7.96
C LEU A 7 18.71 4.67 -8.70
N ARG A 8 19.47 3.82 -8.00
CA ARG A 8 20.54 3.04 -8.64
C ARG A 8 19.94 2.00 -9.56
N GLU A 9 20.68 1.60 -10.58
CA GLU A 9 20.15 0.64 -11.57
C GLU A 9 19.77 -0.72 -10.95
N LYS A 10 20.47 -1.12 -9.90
CA LYS A 10 20.26 -2.39 -9.19
C LYS A 10 19.15 -2.34 -8.14
N ASP A 11 18.67 -1.14 -7.78
CA ASP A 11 17.61 -1.02 -6.78
C ASP A 11 16.25 -1.32 -7.42
N ASP A 12 15.32 -1.89 -6.64
CA ASP A 12 13.96 -2.18 -7.07
C ASP A 12 13.22 -0.89 -7.46
N ASN A 13 12.26 -1.01 -8.38
CA ASN A 13 11.40 0.12 -8.73
C ASN A 13 10.45 0.47 -7.58
N LEU A 14 10.16 1.78 -7.46
CA LEU A 14 9.16 2.28 -6.53
C LEU A 14 7.77 1.77 -6.94
N THR A 15 7.00 1.33 -5.97
CA THR A 15 5.61 0.93 -6.17
C THR A 15 4.67 2.12 -5.98
N GLY A 16 3.42 1.98 -6.41
CA GLY A 16 2.43 3.03 -6.23
C GLY A 16 2.13 3.33 -4.76
N GLU A 17 2.30 2.36 -3.86
CA GLU A 17 2.14 2.57 -2.41
C GLU A 17 3.27 3.44 -1.86
N ASP A 18 4.52 3.16 -2.26
CA ASP A 18 5.70 3.92 -1.83
C ASP A 18 5.58 5.42 -2.20
N ILE A 19 4.97 5.71 -3.35
CA ILE A 19 4.81 7.09 -3.86
C ILE A 19 3.63 7.81 -3.17
N ARG A 20 2.57 7.09 -2.81
CA ARG A 20 1.38 7.66 -2.17
C ARG A 20 1.51 7.78 -0.65
N GLU A 21 2.59 7.27 -0.06
CA GLU A 21 2.81 7.35 1.39
C GLU A 21 2.94 8.81 1.85
N GLY A 22 1.97 9.24 2.66
CA GLY A 22 1.87 10.61 3.15
C GLY A 22 1.57 11.63 2.05
N LEU A 23 0.97 11.21 0.94
CA LEU A 23 0.43 12.09 -0.10
C LEU A 23 -0.98 12.55 0.29
N THR A 24 -1.20 13.86 0.27
CA THR A 24 -2.54 14.44 0.33
C THR A 24 -2.86 15.05 -1.03
N ALA A 25 -3.93 14.58 -1.66
CA ALA A 25 -4.36 15.05 -2.95
C ALA A 25 -5.89 15.14 -3.01
N ILE A 26 -6.38 16.16 -3.71
CA ILE A 26 -7.80 16.34 -4.00
C ILE A 26 -7.95 16.20 -5.51
N ILE A 27 -8.80 15.26 -5.94
CA ILE A 27 -9.08 15.02 -7.36
C ILE A 27 -10.56 15.31 -7.58
N SER A 28 -10.85 16.33 -8.38
CA SER A 28 -12.22 16.72 -8.76
C SER A 28 -12.37 16.62 -10.27
N VAL A 29 -13.35 15.83 -10.72
CA VAL A 29 -13.63 15.61 -12.14
C VAL A 29 -15.09 16.00 -12.39
N LYS A 30 -15.33 16.75 -13.47
CA LYS A 30 -16.67 17.11 -13.94
C LYS A 30 -16.99 16.28 -15.18
N LEU A 31 -18.09 15.54 -15.15
CA LEU A 31 -18.53 14.65 -16.23
C LEU A 31 -19.98 14.97 -16.58
N GLY A 32 -20.30 14.90 -17.87
CA GLY A 32 -21.68 15.08 -18.36
C GLY A 32 -22.58 13.92 -17.93
N GLU A 33 -22.12 12.69 -18.12
CA GLU A 33 -22.87 11.47 -17.79
C GLU A 33 -22.07 10.57 -16.84
N PRO A 34 -22.10 10.83 -15.52
CA PRO A 34 -21.37 10.02 -14.55
C PRO A 34 -22.07 8.68 -14.30
N GLN A 35 -21.31 7.60 -14.46
CA GLN A 35 -21.71 6.21 -14.18
C GLN A 35 -21.03 5.76 -12.90
N PHE A 36 -21.79 5.20 -11.95
CA PHE A 36 -21.26 4.71 -10.68
C PHE A 36 -21.54 3.23 -10.49
N GLU A 37 -20.61 2.53 -9.85
CA GLU A 37 -20.82 1.18 -9.35
C GLU A 37 -21.57 1.25 -7.99
N GLY A 38 -22.78 0.71 -7.97
CA GLY A 38 -23.60 0.64 -6.76
C GLY A 38 -24.32 1.95 -6.40
N GLN A 39 -25.27 1.84 -5.49
CA GLN A 39 -26.16 2.93 -5.13
C GLN A 39 -25.46 4.08 -4.37
N THR A 40 -24.37 3.78 -3.65
CA THR A 40 -23.67 4.76 -2.79
C THR A 40 -22.85 5.77 -3.59
N LYS A 41 -22.75 5.64 -4.92
CA LYS A 41 -21.98 6.51 -5.81
C LYS A 41 -20.52 6.70 -5.38
N THR A 42 -19.96 5.69 -4.71
CA THR A 42 -18.60 5.73 -4.13
C THR A 42 -17.52 5.39 -5.15
N LYS A 43 -17.85 4.59 -6.17
CA LYS A 43 -16.91 4.16 -7.20
C LYS A 43 -17.40 4.58 -8.58
N LEU A 44 -16.62 5.43 -9.24
CA LEU A 44 -16.89 5.90 -10.59
C LEU A 44 -16.52 4.80 -11.60
N GLY A 45 -17.45 4.47 -12.50
CA GLY A 45 -17.32 3.44 -13.53
C GLY A 45 -16.91 3.97 -14.93
N ASN A 46 -16.87 5.29 -15.15
CA ASN A 46 -16.47 5.86 -16.45
C ASN A 46 -14.99 5.55 -16.76
N THR A 47 -14.75 4.61 -17.68
CA THR A 47 -13.39 4.25 -18.14
C THR A 47 -12.72 5.41 -18.90
N GLU A 48 -13.49 6.22 -19.61
CA GLU A 48 -13.02 7.45 -20.28
C GLU A 48 -12.42 8.45 -19.28
N ALA A 49 -13.05 8.62 -18.10
CA ALA A 49 -12.60 9.55 -17.08
C ALA A 49 -11.24 9.13 -16.53
N LYS A 50 -11.02 7.82 -16.35
CA LYS A 50 -9.72 7.27 -15.94
C LYS A 50 -8.64 7.59 -16.97
N THR A 51 -8.87 7.31 -18.25
CA THR A 51 -7.88 7.53 -19.32
C THR A 51 -7.55 9.02 -19.45
N PHE A 52 -8.56 9.88 -19.40
CA PHE A 52 -8.39 11.33 -19.45
C PHE A 52 -7.57 11.85 -18.27
N VAL A 53 -7.98 11.53 -17.02
CA VAL A 53 -7.27 11.97 -15.82
C VAL A 53 -5.83 11.46 -15.82
N GLN A 54 -5.60 10.20 -16.20
CA GLN A 54 -4.24 9.64 -16.27
C GLN A 54 -3.35 10.42 -17.25
N LYS A 55 -3.86 10.77 -18.43
CA LYS A 55 -3.11 11.56 -19.42
C LYS A 55 -2.73 12.94 -18.87
N ILE A 56 -3.72 13.68 -18.36
CA ILE A 56 -3.54 15.05 -17.87
C ILE A 56 -2.61 15.09 -16.65
N VAL A 57 -2.78 14.16 -15.71
CA VAL A 57 -1.90 14.04 -14.53
C VAL A 57 -0.47 13.72 -14.97
N HIS A 58 -0.28 12.79 -15.92
CA HIS A 58 1.06 12.45 -16.39
C HIS A 58 1.77 13.65 -17.03
N GLU A 59 1.08 14.37 -17.90
CA GLU A 59 1.62 15.55 -18.58
C GLU A 59 2.02 16.64 -17.59
N HIS A 60 1.09 17.08 -16.74
CA HIS A 60 1.35 18.19 -15.82
C HIS A 60 2.28 17.84 -14.67
N VAL A 61 2.23 16.61 -14.13
CA VAL A 61 3.15 16.20 -13.06
C VAL A 61 4.58 16.08 -13.59
N THR A 62 4.75 15.58 -14.82
CA THR A 62 6.08 15.51 -15.45
C THR A 62 6.64 16.91 -15.67
N ASP A 63 5.85 17.80 -16.28
CA ASP A 63 6.22 19.20 -16.48
C ASP A 63 6.52 19.93 -15.16
N TRP A 64 5.73 19.69 -14.11
CA TRP A 64 6.00 20.26 -12.79
C TRP A 64 7.31 19.74 -12.19
N PHE A 65 7.61 18.44 -12.30
CA PHE A 65 8.88 17.90 -11.83
C PHE A 65 10.08 18.46 -12.60
N ASP A 66 9.94 18.73 -13.89
CA ASP A 66 11.01 19.31 -14.71
C ASP A 66 11.26 20.79 -14.36
N ARG A 67 10.21 21.53 -14.03
CA ARG A 67 10.32 22.93 -13.57
C ARG A 67 10.82 23.06 -12.13
N ASN A 68 10.58 22.06 -11.27
CA ASN A 68 10.91 22.08 -9.85
C ASN A 68 11.87 20.93 -9.48
N PRO A 69 13.15 20.99 -9.91
CA PRO A 69 14.07 19.86 -9.79
C PRO A 69 14.46 19.51 -8.34
N ASN A 70 14.54 20.51 -7.45
CA ASN A 70 14.92 20.30 -6.06
C ASN A 70 13.80 19.60 -5.28
N GLU A 71 12.59 20.12 -5.39
CA GLU A 71 11.38 19.58 -4.77
C GLU A 71 11.07 18.18 -5.32
N ALA A 72 11.21 17.99 -6.63
CA ALA A 72 11.09 16.68 -7.25
C ALA A 72 12.10 15.68 -6.69
N ALA A 73 13.35 16.10 -6.45
CA ALA A 73 14.36 15.23 -5.84
C ALA A 73 13.96 14.84 -4.40
N ASP A 74 13.42 15.77 -3.61
CA ASP A 74 12.97 15.50 -2.24
C ASP A 74 11.77 14.55 -2.21
N ILE A 75 10.79 14.73 -3.11
CA ILE A 75 9.66 13.82 -3.27
C ILE A 75 10.14 12.41 -3.63
N ILE A 76 11.09 12.30 -4.58
CA ILE A 76 11.65 11.00 -4.99
C ILE A 76 12.41 10.36 -3.81
N ARG A 77 13.20 11.12 -3.05
CA ARG A 77 13.91 10.61 -1.86
C ARG A 77 12.93 10.07 -0.82
N LYS A 78 11.82 10.75 -0.56
CA LYS A 78 10.77 10.25 0.34
C LYS A 78 10.19 8.93 -0.15
N GLY A 79 9.91 8.79 -1.44
CA GLY A 79 9.46 7.52 -2.02
C GLY A 79 10.48 6.39 -1.89
N ILE A 80 11.78 6.69 -2.01
CA ILE A 80 12.86 5.71 -1.80
C ILE A 80 12.93 5.27 -0.33
N GLN A 81 12.75 6.19 0.62
CA GLN A 81 12.69 5.87 2.05
C GLN A 81 11.51 4.95 2.36
N ALA A 82 10.32 5.26 1.84
CA ALA A 82 9.13 4.41 1.92
C ALA A 82 9.38 2.99 1.38
N ALA A 83 9.94 2.89 0.16
CA ALA A 83 10.29 1.61 -0.44
C ALA A 83 11.30 0.81 0.41
N THR A 84 12.30 1.49 0.97
CA THR A 84 13.30 0.85 1.84
C THR A 84 12.66 0.31 3.12
N ALA A 85 11.76 1.09 3.74
CA ALA A 85 11.02 0.67 4.92
C ALA A 85 10.13 -0.56 4.63
N ARG A 86 9.41 -0.54 3.50
CA ARG A 86 8.59 -1.69 3.04
C ARG A 86 9.42 -2.95 2.83
N VAL A 87 10.56 -2.84 2.16
CA VAL A 87 11.46 -4.00 1.91
C VAL A 87 12.04 -4.51 3.22
N ALA A 88 12.45 -3.63 4.13
CA ALA A 88 12.95 -4.01 5.46
C ALA A 88 11.87 -4.76 6.27
N ALA A 89 10.64 -4.23 6.30
CA ALA A 89 9.51 -4.87 6.97
C ALA A 89 9.19 -6.25 6.36
N ARG A 90 9.21 -6.37 5.03
CA ARG A 90 9.02 -7.65 4.34
C ARG A 90 10.11 -8.65 4.72
N LYS A 91 11.38 -8.25 4.69
CA LYS A 91 12.51 -9.10 5.08
C LYS A 91 12.40 -9.55 6.54
N ALA A 92 12.00 -8.66 7.45
CA ALA A 92 11.78 -9.01 8.85
C ALA A 92 10.68 -10.07 9.00
N ARG A 93 9.52 -9.88 8.34
CA ARG A 93 8.41 -10.85 8.32
C ARG A 93 8.85 -12.20 7.75
N ASP A 94 9.57 -12.20 6.63
CA ASP A 94 10.06 -13.41 5.98
C ASP A 94 11.11 -14.15 6.82
N LEU A 95 11.96 -13.42 7.55
CA LEU A 95 12.94 -13.99 8.48
C LEU A 95 12.23 -14.67 9.66
N THR A 96 11.23 -14.00 10.26
CA THR A 96 10.40 -14.59 11.32
C THR A 96 9.64 -15.80 10.82
N ARG A 97 9.06 -15.75 9.62
CA ARG A 97 8.34 -16.89 9.03
C ARG A 97 9.24 -18.09 8.73
N ARG A 98 10.48 -17.85 8.28
CA ARG A 98 11.46 -18.93 8.05
C ARG A 98 11.95 -19.55 9.36
N LYS A 99 12.15 -18.74 10.41
CA LYS A 99 12.48 -19.25 11.74
C LYS A 99 11.29 -19.98 12.39
N GLY A 100 10.06 -19.55 12.11
CA GLY A 100 8.83 -20.14 12.65
C GLY A 100 8.35 -21.43 11.97
N LEU A 101 8.98 -21.89 10.87
CA LEU A 101 8.56 -23.14 10.22
C LEU A 101 8.94 -24.40 11.04
N LEU A 102 9.90 -24.27 11.97
CA LEU A 102 10.29 -25.33 12.91
C LEU A 102 9.84 -25.03 14.35
N GLU A 103 9.45 -23.80 14.66
CA GLU A 103 8.92 -23.39 15.96
C GLU A 103 7.62 -22.61 15.79
N THR A 104 6.50 -23.32 15.97
CA THR A 104 5.23 -22.78 16.52
C THR A 104 4.40 -21.81 15.66
N ALA A 105 3.64 -22.38 14.72
CA ALA A 105 2.41 -21.79 14.19
C ALA A 105 1.23 -21.82 15.19
N SER A 106 1.39 -22.53 16.31
CA SER A 106 0.53 -22.43 17.49
C SER A 106 1.12 -21.36 18.41
N LEU A 107 0.32 -20.46 18.97
CA LEU A 107 0.74 -19.60 20.09
C LEU A 107 0.70 -20.47 21.36
N PRO A 108 1.76 -21.21 21.72
CA PRO A 108 1.67 -22.30 22.67
C PRO A 108 1.46 -21.71 24.05
N GLY A 109 0.38 -22.10 24.72
CA GLY A 109 0.03 -21.56 26.04
C GLY A 109 -0.60 -20.16 26.03
N LYS A 110 -0.91 -19.58 24.85
CA LYS A 110 -1.65 -18.31 24.75
C LYS A 110 -2.89 -18.40 23.87
N LEU A 111 -2.87 -19.22 22.82
CA LEU A 111 -4.07 -19.53 22.05
C LEU A 111 -4.60 -20.89 22.49
N SER A 112 -5.84 -20.89 23.00
CA SER A 112 -6.62 -22.10 23.24
C SER A 112 -7.48 -22.36 22.02
N ASP A 113 -7.08 -23.32 21.17
CA ASP A 113 -7.82 -23.66 19.95
C ASP A 113 -9.14 -24.38 20.26
N CYS A 114 -10.16 -24.11 19.44
CA CYS A 114 -11.43 -24.84 19.50
C CYS A 114 -11.34 -26.17 18.73
N GLN A 115 -12.28 -27.09 18.97
CA GLN A 115 -12.26 -28.43 18.35
C GLN A 115 -12.57 -28.42 16.84
N SER A 116 -13.20 -27.36 16.33
CA SER A 116 -13.62 -27.27 14.94
C SER A 116 -12.52 -26.68 14.06
N ASN A 117 -12.34 -27.21 12.86
CA ASN A 117 -11.49 -26.63 11.81
C ASN A 117 -12.30 -25.81 10.78
N ASP A 118 -13.62 -25.72 10.95
CA ASP A 118 -14.52 -24.96 10.07
C ASP A 118 -14.58 -23.50 10.53
N ALA A 119 -13.86 -22.62 9.83
CA ALA A 119 -13.76 -21.19 10.17
C ALA A 119 -15.11 -20.47 10.23
N SER A 120 -16.16 -20.98 9.56
CA SER A 120 -17.50 -20.39 9.61
C SER A 120 -18.23 -20.62 10.95
N LYS A 121 -17.75 -21.58 11.75
CA LYS A 121 -18.31 -21.94 13.07
C LYS A 121 -17.37 -21.59 14.23
N CYS A 122 -16.17 -21.12 13.93
CA CYS A 122 -15.17 -20.77 14.92
C CYS A 122 -15.29 -19.30 15.28
N GLU A 123 -15.11 -18.99 16.55
CA GLU A 123 -15.09 -17.63 17.07
C GLU A 123 -13.75 -17.39 17.77
N ILE A 124 -13.20 -16.18 17.64
CA ILE A 124 -11.96 -15.78 18.28
C ILE A 124 -12.29 -14.70 19.31
N PHE A 125 -12.00 -15.01 20.58
CA PHE A 125 -12.12 -14.06 21.67
C PHE A 125 -10.73 -13.48 21.98
N ILE A 126 -10.62 -12.15 21.95
CA ILE A 126 -9.39 -11.42 22.31
C ILE A 126 -9.61 -10.82 23.68
N VAL A 127 -8.85 -11.29 24.66
CA VAL A 127 -8.99 -10.93 26.08
C VAL A 127 -7.69 -10.34 26.62
N GLU A 128 -7.80 -9.45 27.60
CA GLU A 128 -6.63 -8.84 28.24
C GLU A 128 -6.02 -9.79 29.28
N GLY A 129 -5.03 -10.57 28.84
CA GLY A 129 -4.22 -11.43 29.72
C GLY A 129 -4.94 -12.69 30.23
N ASP A 130 -4.23 -13.45 31.06
CA ASP A 130 -4.68 -14.77 31.54
C ASP A 130 -5.81 -14.69 32.58
N SER A 131 -6.19 -13.48 33.01
CA SER A 131 -7.26 -13.27 34.01
C SER A 131 -8.66 -13.31 33.40
N ALA A 132 -8.78 -13.14 32.09
CA ALA A 132 -10.04 -13.08 31.37
C ALA A 132 -10.14 -14.13 30.24
N GLY A 133 -9.11 -14.95 30.06
CA GLY A 133 -9.02 -16.01 29.04
C GLY A 133 -9.18 -17.42 29.57
#